data_AF-A0A9E3S6R4-F1
#
_entry.id   AF-A0A9E3S6R4-F1
#
_cell.length_a   1.000
_cell.length_b   1.000
_cell.length_c   1.000
_cell.angle_alpha   90.00
_cell.angle_beta   90.00
_cell.angle_gamma   90.00
#
_symmetry.space_group_name_H-M   'P 1'
#
loop_
_entity.id
_entity.type
_entity.pdbx_description
1 polymer ?
#
loop_
_entity_poly.entity_id
_entity_poly.type
_entity_poly.pdbx_seq_one_letter_code
_entity_poly.pdbx_strand_id
1 'polypeptide(L)'
;MEKYKAGDKVKFLNEMGGGVVVRNIDSRLVLVAIDDGFEIPVLVSDLVAVPVAESTRKSKAIDIARQEVLRQEQEKVDEADAARKSGLRRFAKDLEPEGVYLAFVPHEQQWLLTGLLDVTLINHSPAELLY
;
A
#
# COMPACT_ATOMS: atom_id res chain seq x y z
N MET A 1 39.01 -1.17 -5.29
CA MET A 1 38.18 -1.14 -6.53
C MET A 1 36.74 -1.22 -6.09
N GLU A 2 35.93 -0.20 -6.35
CA GLU A 2 34.48 -0.28 -6.14
C GLU A 2 33.91 -1.34 -7.08
N LYS A 3 33.26 -2.36 -6.50
CA LYS A 3 32.70 -3.49 -7.22
C LYS A 3 31.27 -3.21 -7.73
N TYR A 4 30.58 -2.23 -7.14
CA TYR A 4 29.19 -1.86 -7.40
C TYR A 4 29.05 -0.34 -7.49
N LYS A 5 28.20 0.14 -8.42
CA LYS A 5 27.87 1.56 -8.57
C LYS A 5 26.41 1.83 -8.20
N ALA A 6 26.12 3.08 -7.83
CA ALA A 6 24.74 3.54 -7.67
C ALA A 6 23.95 3.30 -8.97
N GLY A 7 22.79 2.65 -8.86
CA GLY A 7 21.92 2.28 -9.99
C GLY A 7 22.04 0.82 -10.44
N ASP A 8 23.01 0.05 -9.94
CA ASP A 8 23.16 -1.36 -10.31
C ASP A 8 22.07 -2.22 -9.65
N LYS A 9 21.45 -3.11 -10.44
CA LYS A 9 20.56 -4.15 -9.91
C LYS A 9 21.38 -5.30 -9.34
N VAL A 10 21.14 -5.58 -8.07
CA VAL A 10 21.84 -6.60 -7.30
C VAL A 10 20.85 -7.58 -6.70
N LYS A 11 21.25 -8.84 -6.60
CA LYS A 11 20.51 -9.88 -5.89
C LYS A 11 21.27 -10.23 -4.61
N PHE A 12 20.54 -10.49 -3.53
CA PHE A 12 21.15 -10.97 -2.29
C PHE A 12 21.57 -12.43 -2.45
N LEU A 13 22.74 -12.78 -1.93
CA LEU A 13 23.25 -14.15 -1.97
C LEU A 13 22.46 -15.08 -1.02
N ASN A 14 22.02 -14.54 0.12
CA ASN A 14 21.44 -15.30 1.22
C ASN A 14 19.91 -15.35 1.21
N GLU A 15 19.23 -14.58 0.34
CA GLU A 15 17.77 -14.45 0.33
C GLU A 15 17.19 -14.50 -1.09
N MET A 16 15.94 -14.92 -1.23
CA MET A 16 15.15 -14.73 -2.44
C MET A 16 14.66 -13.27 -2.53
N GLY A 17 15.61 -12.35 -2.63
CA GLY A 17 15.37 -10.92 -2.70
C GLY A 17 16.49 -10.21 -3.46
N GLY A 18 16.24 -8.97 -3.86
CA GLY A 18 17.21 -8.12 -4.51
C GLY A 18 16.80 -6.66 -4.40
N GLY A 19 17.56 -5.80 -5.04
CA GLY A 19 17.29 -4.38 -5.03
C GLY A 19 18.20 -3.60 -5.94
N VAL A 20 18.11 -2.28 -5.83
CA VAL A 20 18.95 -1.33 -6.57
C VAL A 20 19.92 -0.68 -5.61
N VAL A 21 21.20 -0.64 -5.97
CA VAL A 21 22.21 0.07 -5.18
C VAL A 21 21.92 1.56 -5.20
N VAL A 22 21.68 2.17 -4.03
CA VAL A 22 21.42 3.61 -3.90
C VAL A 22 22.73 4.37 -3.79
N ARG A 23 23.60 3.94 -2.86
CA ARG A 23 24.92 4.55 -2.63
C ARG A 23 25.85 3.59 -1.89
N ASN A 24 27.15 3.82 -2.06
CA ASN A 24 28.18 3.15 -1.30
C ASN A 24 28.44 3.91 0.01
N ILE A 25 28.35 3.24 1.15
CA ILE A 25 28.59 3.88 2.46
C ILE A 25 30.05 3.72 2.85
N ASP A 26 30.61 2.52 2.64
CA ASP A 26 31.99 2.20 2.96
C ASP A 26 32.50 1.10 2.02
N SER A 27 33.80 0.81 2.03
CA SER A 27 34.46 -0.19 1.18
C SER A 27 33.82 -1.59 1.22
N ARG A 28 33.04 -1.90 2.27
CA ARG A 28 32.38 -3.21 2.47
C ARG A 28 30.86 -3.13 2.57
N LEU A 29 30.27 -1.93 2.62
CA LEU A 29 28.88 -1.74 3.03
C LEU A 29 28.17 -0.80 2.06
N VAL A 30 27.09 -1.30 1.45
CA VAL A 30 26.35 -0.67 0.37
C VAL A 30 24.89 -0.54 0.76
N LEU A 31 24.28 0.59 0.45
CA LEU A 31 22.86 0.81 0.68
C LEU A 31 22.05 0.33 -0.52
N VAL A 32 21.13 -0.60 -0.29
CA VAL A 32 20.29 -1.22 -1.32
C VAL A 32 18.83 -0.88 -1.05
N ALA A 33 18.14 -0.32 -2.05
CA ALA A 33 16.70 -0.11 -2.02
C ALA A 33 15.98 -1.37 -2.53
N ILE A 34 15.09 -1.92 -1.71
CA ILE A 34 14.24 -3.06 -2.06
C ILE A 34 12.93 -2.60 -2.73
N ASP A 35 12.23 -3.52 -3.40
CA ASP A 35 10.95 -3.22 -4.10
C ASP A 35 9.84 -2.68 -3.19
N ASP A 36 9.97 -2.90 -1.87
CA ASP A 36 9.06 -2.40 -0.83
C ASP A 36 9.33 -0.94 -0.42
N GLY A 37 10.32 -0.28 -1.03
CA GLY A 37 10.62 1.13 -0.82
C GLY A 37 11.50 1.44 0.40
N PHE A 38 12.02 0.42 1.08
CA PHE A 38 12.99 0.57 2.18
C PHE A 38 14.44 0.52 1.70
N GLU A 39 15.32 1.25 2.37
CA GLU A 39 16.76 1.25 2.13
C GLU A 39 17.48 0.46 3.24
N ILE A 40 18.15 -0.64 2.88
CA ILE A 40 18.82 -1.52 3.83
C ILE A 40 20.33 -1.52 3.56
N PRO A 41 21.16 -1.33 4.61
CA PRO A 41 22.61 -1.48 4.49
C PRO A 41 22.99 -2.96 4.40
N VAL A 42 23.64 -3.36 3.31
CA VAL A 42 24.04 -4.75 3.02
C VAL A 42 25.52 -4.83 2.68
N LEU A 43 26.17 -5.95 3.03
CA LEU A 43 27.58 -6.18 2.74
C LEU A 43 27.81 -6.47 1.25
N VAL A 44 28.89 -5.93 0.70
CA VAL A 44 29.32 -6.17 -0.70
C VAL A 44 29.50 -7.67 -1.00
N SER A 45 29.90 -8.47 -0.01
CA SER A 45 30.09 -9.92 -0.12
C SER A 45 28.78 -10.69 -0.31
N ASP A 46 27.66 -10.11 0.11
CA ASP A 46 26.34 -10.73 0.06
C ASP A 46 25.54 -10.25 -1.16
N LEU A 47 26.16 -9.52 -2.08
CA LEU A 47 25.56 -8.99 -3.30
C LEU A 47 26.12 -9.67 -4.54
N VAL A 48 25.24 -9.91 -5.52
CA VAL A 48 25.59 -10.41 -6.86
C VAL A 48 24.99 -9.49 -7.92
N ALA A 49 25.81 -8.96 -8.84
CA ALA A 49 25.35 -8.15 -9.96
C ALA A 49 24.53 -8.98 -10.97
N VAL A 50 23.40 -8.44 -11.40
CA VAL A 50 22.59 -9.04 -12.47
C VAL A 50 22.84 -8.27 -13.77
N PRO A 51 23.46 -8.88 -14.81
CA PRO A 51 23.73 -8.19 -16.08
C PRO A 51 22.43 -7.84 -16.82
N VAL A 52 22.33 -6.59 -17.29
CA VAL A 52 21.14 -5.99 -17.92
C VAL A 52 21.01 -6.32 -19.43
N ALA A 53 21.57 -7.45 -19.86
CA ALA A 53 21.37 -7.92 -21.23
C ALA A 53 20.07 -8.75 -21.27
N GLU A 54 19.05 -8.26 -21.97
CA GLU A 54 17.76 -8.90 -22.31
C GLU A 54 16.52 -8.64 -21.43
N SER A 55 16.58 -7.89 -20.33
CA SER A 55 15.42 -7.76 -19.42
C SER A 55 14.38 -6.68 -19.77
N THR A 56 14.71 -5.72 -20.65
CA THR A 56 13.88 -4.50 -20.84
C THR A 56 12.55 -4.73 -21.58
N ARG A 57 12.40 -5.83 -22.34
CA ARG A 57 11.14 -6.14 -23.04
C ARG A 57 10.19 -7.00 -22.19
N LYS A 58 10.73 -7.83 -21.29
CA LYS A 58 9.92 -8.67 -20.39
C LYS A 58 9.35 -7.86 -19.22
N SER A 59 10.09 -6.86 -18.72
CA SER A 59 9.61 -6.01 -17.62
C SER A 59 8.34 -5.25 -17.99
N LYS A 60 8.29 -4.59 -19.16
CA LYS A 60 7.11 -3.83 -19.58
C LYS A 60 5.84 -4.69 -19.71
N ALA A 61 5.96 -5.92 -20.19
CA ALA A 61 4.81 -6.82 -20.30
C ALA A 61 4.32 -7.31 -18.92
N ILE A 62 5.25 -7.53 -17.99
CA ILE A 62 4.95 -7.93 -16.61
C ILE A 62 4.34 -6.76 -15.82
N ASP A 63 4.83 -5.54 -16.03
CA ASP A 63 4.33 -4.33 -15.38
C ASP A 63 2.88 -4.02 -15.82
N ILE A 64 2.58 -4.19 -17.10
CA ILE A 64 1.21 -4.01 -17.64
C ILE A 64 0.25 -5.07 -17.06
N ALA A 65 0.66 -6.34 -17.07
CA ALA A 65 -0.16 -7.43 -16.51
C ALA A 65 -0.39 -7.24 -14.99
N ARG A 66 0.61 -6.75 -14.25
CA ARG A 66 0.50 -6.45 -12.82
C ARG A 66 -0.44 -5.26 -12.57
N GLN A 67 -0.39 -4.23 -13.40
CA GLN A 67 -1.36 -3.12 -13.32
C GLN A 67 -2.79 -3.57 -13.61
N GLU A 68 -3.01 -4.45 -14.58
CA GLU A 68 -4.34 -4.99 -14.87
C GLU A 68 -4.89 -5.84 -13.72
N VAL A 69 -4.06 -6.68 -13.09
CA VAL A 69 -4.47 -7.47 -11.91
C VAL A 69 -4.82 -6.57 -10.73
N LEU A 70 -3.98 -5.57 -10.42
CA LEU A 70 -4.24 -4.60 -9.35
C LEU A 70 -5.53 -3.82 -9.61
N ARG A 71 -5.78 -3.43 -10.86
CA ARG A 71 -6.99 -2.70 -11.25
C ARG A 71 -8.25 -3.57 -11.13
N GLN A 72 -8.17 -4.85 -11.49
CA GLN A 72 -9.26 -5.82 -11.29
C GLN A 72 -9.51 -6.11 -9.80
N GLU A 73 -8.47 -6.18 -8.98
CA GLU A 73 -8.62 -6.31 -7.53
C GLU A 73 -9.26 -5.06 -6.92
N GLN A 74 -8.84 -3.86 -7.35
CA GLN A 74 -9.44 -2.61 -6.91
C GLN A 74 -10.92 -2.51 -7.32
N GLU A 75 -11.26 -2.85 -8.56
CA GLU A 75 -12.65 -2.87 -9.04
C GLU A 75 -13.52 -3.87 -8.25
N LYS A 76 -12.98 -5.05 -7.90
CA LYS A 76 -13.69 -6.02 -7.05
C LYS A 76 -13.89 -5.52 -5.63
N VAL A 77 -12.91 -4.82 -5.06
CA VAL A 77 -13.02 -4.20 -3.73
C VAL A 77 -14.07 -3.10 -3.75
N ASP A 78 -14.05 -2.24 -4.77
CA ASP A 78 -15.02 -1.15 -4.94
C ASP A 78 -16.44 -1.69 -5.16
N GLU A 79 -16.61 -2.77 -5.92
CA GLU A 79 -17.89 -3.44 -6.14
C GLU A 79 -18.41 -4.11 -4.86
N ALA A 80 -17.53 -4.77 -4.09
CA ALA A 80 -17.86 -5.35 -2.79
C ALA A 80 -18.25 -4.26 -1.76
N ASP A 81 -17.56 -3.12 -1.77
CA ASP A 81 -17.87 -1.97 -0.93
C ASP A 81 -19.20 -1.32 -1.33
N ALA A 82 -19.46 -1.17 -2.63
CA ALA A 82 -20.73 -0.67 -3.14
C ALA A 82 -21.89 -1.61 -2.77
N ALA A 83 -21.71 -2.92 -2.92
CA ALA A 83 -22.67 -3.93 -2.51
C ALA A 83 -22.94 -3.89 -1.00
N ARG A 84 -21.90 -3.76 -0.16
CA ARG A 84 -22.04 -3.59 1.29
C ARG A 84 -22.82 -2.32 1.65
N LYS A 85 -22.51 -1.19 1.01
CA LYS A 85 -23.23 0.09 1.20
C LYS A 85 -24.68 0.02 0.73
N SER A 86 -24.97 -0.71 -0.35
CA SER A 86 -26.33 -0.92 -0.87
C SER A 86 -27.21 -1.70 0.12
N GLY A 87 -26.62 -2.61 0.91
CA GLY A 87 -27.32 -3.38 1.94
C GLY A 87 -27.84 -2.52 3.08
N LEU A 88 -27.09 -1.48 3.47
CA LEU A 88 -27.49 -0.51 4.50
C LEU A 88 -28.60 0.44 4.03
N ARG A 89 -28.65 0.78 2.73
CA ARG A 89 -29.69 1.67 2.17
C ARG A 89 -31.08 1.04 2.05
N ARG A 90 -31.26 -0.26 2.36
CA ARG A 90 -32.57 -0.92 2.29
C ARG A 90 -33.60 -0.37 3.28
N PHE A 91 -33.16 0.36 4.32
CA PHE A 91 -34.05 0.89 5.36
C PHE A 91 -34.36 2.39 5.25
N ALA A 92 -33.63 3.15 4.42
CA ALA A 92 -33.88 4.57 4.21
C ALA A 92 -34.74 4.75 2.96
N LYS A 93 -36.06 4.57 3.12
CA LYS A 93 -37.04 4.86 2.06
C LYS A 93 -37.18 6.37 1.81
N ASP A 94 -36.88 7.16 2.83
CA ASP A 94 -36.91 8.62 2.84
C ASP A 94 -35.51 9.19 3.09
N LEU A 95 -35.27 10.40 2.59
CA LEU A 95 -34.05 11.16 2.89
C LEU A 95 -33.99 11.41 4.41
N GLU A 96 -32.84 11.19 5.04
CA GLU A 96 -32.70 11.47 6.48
C GLU A 96 -33.03 12.94 6.76
N PRO A 97 -33.81 13.24 7.82
CA PRO A 97 -34.18 14.61 8.13
C PRO A 97 -32.95 15.44 8.48
N GLU A 98 -33.03 16.77 8.33
CA GLU A 98 -31.95 17.63 8.80
C GLU A 98 -31.78 17.49 10.32
N GLY A 99 -30.53 17.41 10.78
CA GLY A 99 -30.26 17.22 12.21
C GLY A 99 -28.80 16.94 12.53
N VAL A 100 -28.56 16.68 13.81
CA VAL A 100 -27.25 16.29 14.32
C VAL A 100 -27.31 14.83 14.77
N TYR A 101 -26.33 14.05 14.31
CA TYR A 101 -26.29 12.61 14.44
C TYR A 101 -25.04 12.15 15.17
N LEU A 102 -25.15 11.05 15.90
CA LEU A 102 -24.00 10.34 16.45
C LEU A 102 -23.70 9.11 15.59
N ALA A 103 -22.48 9.02 15.10
CA ALA A 103 -22.00 7.84 14.40
C ALA A 103 -21.01 7.08 15.28
N PHE A 104 -21.26 5.77 15.40
CA PHE A 104 -20.44 4.83 16.15
C PHE A 104 -19.56 4.08 15.16
N VAL A 105 -18.25 4.34 15.19
CA VAL A 105 -17.28 3.81 14.24
C VAL A 105 -16.36 2.83 14.98
N PRO A 106 -16.58 1.51 14.82
CA PRO A 106 -15.70 0.51 15.41
C PRO A 106 -14.35 0.51 14.66
N HIS A 107 -13.24 0.37 15.38
CA HIS A 107 -11.93 0.21 14.75
C HIS A 107 -11.82 -1.15 14.06
N GLU A 108 -12.43 -2.17 14.65
CA GLU A 108 -12.41 -3.54 14.13
C GLU A 108 -13.83 -4.12 14.04
N GLN A 109 -14.26 -4.46 12.82
CA GLN A 109 -15.61 -4.97 12.55
C GLN A 109 -15.92 -6.30 13.25
N GLN A 110 -14.91 -7.09 13.60
CA GLN A 110 -15.07 -8.37 14.30
C GLN A 110 -15.41 -8.19 15.79
N TRP A 111 -15.07 -7.04 16.37
CA TRP A 111 -15.21 -6.75 17.82
C TRP A 111 -16.11 -5.55 18.07
N LEU A 112 -17.32 -5.54 17.50
CA LEU A 112 -18.26 -4.40 17.64
C LEU A 112 -18.67 -4.07 19.08
N LEU A 113 -18.69 -5.07 19.98
CA LEU A 113 -19.18 -4.93 21.35
C LEU A 113 -18.05 -4.68 22.38
N THR A 114 -16.84 -5.12 22.07
CA THR A 114 -15.72 -5.18 23.03
C THR A 114 -14.47 -4.45 22.53
N GLY A 115 -14.41 -4.11 21.25
CA GLY A 115 -13.32 -3.36 20.64
C GLY A 115 -13.41 -1.88 20.90
N LEU A 116 -12.36 -1.16 20.50
CA LEU A 116 -12.35 0.30 20.55
C LEU A 116 -13.34 0.87 19.53
N LEU A 117 -14.03 1.92 19.95
CA LEU A 117 -15.07 2.56 19.17
C LEU A 117 -14.93 4.08 19.27
N ASP A 118 -14.89 4.72 18.12
CA ASP A 118 -14.93 6.17 18.01
C ASP A 118 -16.38 6.62 17.88
N VAL A 119 -16.74 7.65 18.64
CA VAL A 119 -18.03 8.32 18.52
C VAL A 119 -17.81 9.66 17.85
N THR A 120 -18.41 9.84 16.68
CA THR A 120 -18.30 11.08 15.90
C THR A 120 -19.65 11.79 15.84
N LEU A 121 -19.60 13.12 15.88
CA LEU A 121 -20.76 13.97 15.73
C LEU A 121 -20.87 14.40 14.25
N ILE A 122 -21.99 14.08 13.62
CA ILE A 122 -22.27 14.41 12.23
C ILE A 122 -23.33 15.51 12.20
N ASN A 123 -22.99 16.61 11.56
CA ASN A 123 -23.94 17.68 11.27
C ASN A 123 -24.57 17.49 9.89
N HIS A 124 -25.84 17.11 9.84
CA HIS A 124 -26.65 17.06 8.64
C HIS A 124 -27.65 18.21 8.62
N SER A 125 -27.22 19.42 8.97
CA SER A 125 -28.03 20.63 8.92
C SER A 125 -27.22 21.79 8.35
N PRO A 126 -27.87 22.86 7.85
CA PRO A 126 -27.18 24.06 7.37
C PRO A 126 -26.61 24.93 8.50
N ALA A 127 -26.91 24.62 9.77
CA ALA A 127 -26.44 25.39 10.92
C ALA A 127 -24.98 25.06 11.26
N GLU A 128 -24.25 26.02 11.83
CA GLU A 128 -22.90 25.80 12.34
C GLU A 128 -22.95 25.33 13.81
N LEU A 129 -22.24 24.24 14.12
CA LEU A 129 -22.10 23.76 15.50
C LEU A 129 -20.96 24.52 16.18
N LEU A 130 -21.31 25.28 17.22
CA LEU A 130 -20.37 25.95 18.10
C LEU A 130 -20.11 25.06 19.33
N TYR A 131 -18.85 25.04 19.80
CA TYR A 131 -18.39 24.27 20.96
C TYR A 131 -18.17 25.14 22.19
#